data_AF-A0A2N0QGJ1-F1
#
_entry.id   AF-A0A2N0QGJ1-F1
#
_cell.length_a   1.000
_cell.length_b   1.000
_cell.length_c   1.000
_cell.angle_alpha   90.00
_cell.angle_beta   90.00
_cell.angle_gamma   90.00
#
_symmetry.space_group_name_H-M   'P 1'
#
loop_
_entity.id
_entity.type
_entity.pdbx_description
1 polymer ?
#
loop_
_entity_poly.entity_id
_entity_poly.type
_entity_poly.pdbx_seq_one_letter_code
_entity_poly.pdbx_strand_id
1 'polypeptide(L)' 'ELEEIANVILELKQQSRDVFVLFNNNSGHHAAKNAKRIMEMLNIEYSNLSPKQLNMFEGDF' A
#
# COMPACT_ATOMS: atom_id res chain seq x y z
N GLU A 1 -10.15 5.96 9.11
CA GLU A 1 -10.06 4.59 8.54
C GLU A 1 -8.62 4.23 8.15
N LEU A 2 -7.99 4.89 7.17
CA LEU A 2 -6.63 4.50 6.74
C LEU A 2 -5.55 4.61 7.83
N GLU A 3 -5.63 5.61 8.72
CA GLU A 3 -4.71 5.75 9.86
C GLU A 3 -4.86 4.60 10.87
N GLU A 4 -6.09 4.15 11.11
CA GLU A 4 -6.37 3.01 11.99
C GLU A 4 -5.82 1.71 11.37
N ILE A 5 -6.05 1.52 10.08
CA ILE A 5 -5.47 0.39 9.33
C ILE A 5 -3.93 0.44 9.39
N ALA A 6 -3.33 1.62 9.24
CA ALA A 6 -1.87 1.80 9.34
C ALA A 6 -1.34 1.40 10.73
N ASN A 7 -2.03 1.79 11.80
CA ASN A 7 -1.67 1.38 13.17
C ASN A 7 -1.76 -0.13 13.35
N VAL A 8 -2.83 -0.77 12.87
CA VAL A 8 -2.98 -2.24 12.91
C VAL A 8 -1.85 -2.93 12.15
N ILE A 9 -1.45 -2.40 10.98
CA ILE A 9 -0.32 -2.93 10.22
C ILE A 9 0.98 -2.85 11.03
N LEU A 10 1.23 -1.74 11.72
CA LEU A 10 2.41 -1.56 12.56
C LEU A 10 2.42 -2.52 13.77
N GLU A 11 1.27 -2.77 14.37
CA GLU A 11 1.12 -3.77 15.44
C GLU A 11 1.41 -5.19 14.93
N LEU A 12 0.80 -5.58 13.80
CA LEU A 12 1.02 -6.88 13.17
C LEU A 12 2.48 -7.08 12.77
N LYS A 13 3.15 -6.02 12.32
CA LYS A 13 4.58 -6.04 11.96
C LYS A 13 5.48 -6.40 13.15
N GLN A 14 5.09 -6.08 14.38
CA GLN A 14 5.85 -6.48 15.58
C GLN A 14 5.65 -7.96 15.92
N GLN A 15 4.57 -8.58 15.45
CA GLN A 15 4.16 -9.94 15.80
C GLN A 15 4.40 -10.96 14.68
N SER A 16 4.79 -10.49 13.49
CA SER A 16 4.93 -11.31 12.28
C SER A 16 6.26 -11.05 11.60
N ARG A 17 6.80 -12.08 10.95
CA ARG A 17 8.00 -11.93 10.11
C ARG A 17 7.71 -11.04 8.90
N ASP A 18 6.58 -11.27 8.25
CA ASP A 18 6.14 -10.58 7.05
C ASP A 18 4.65 -10.25 7.17
N VAL A 19 4.24 -9.07 6.69
CA VAL A 19 2.83 -8.63 6.67
C VAL A 19 2.46 -8.24 5.25
N PHE A 20 1.42 -8.87 4.71
CA PHE A 20 0.89 -8.60 3.38
C PHE A 20 -0.50 -7.99 3.48
N VAL A 21 -0.73 -6.87 2.79
CA VAL A 21 -2.00 -6.14 2.81
C VAL A 21 -2.57 -6.08 1.40
N LEU A 22 -3.78 -6.65 1.21
CA LEU A 22 -4.49 -6.67 -0.06
C LEU A 22 -5.68 -5.72 -0.01
N PHE A 23 -5.66 -4.66 -0.82
CA PHE A 23 -6.78 -3.73 -0.95
C PHE A 23 -7.77 -4.27 -1.97
N ASN A 24 -8.94 -4.72 -1.50
CA ASN A 24 -10.01 -5.28 -2.36
C ASN A 24 -11.27 -4.38 -2.43
N ASN A 25 -11.17 -3.12 -1.99
CA ASN A 25 -12.27 -2.16 -1.99
C ASN A 25 -12.43 -1.46 -3.36
N ASN A 26 -12.69 -2.26 -4.40
CA ASN A 26 -12.68 -1.83 -5.81
C ASN A 26 -14.00 -1.25 -6.34
N SER A 27 -15.06 -1.14 -5.53
CA SER A 27 -16.35 -0.61 -5.98
C SER A 27 -16.33 0.84 -6.48
N GLY A 28 -15.23 1.58 -6.26
CA GLY A 28 -15.05 2.97 -6.72
C GLY A 28 -13.63 3.32 -7.14
N HIS A 29 -12.82 2.34 -7.58
CA HIS A 29 -11.39 2.54 -7.90
C HIS A 29 -10.54 3.08 -6.72
N HIS A 30 -10.99 2.87 -5.48
CA HIS A 30 -10.34 3.39 -4.27
C HIS A 30 -9.13 2.58 -3.83
N ALA A 31 -9.05 1.29 -4.19
CA ALA A 31 -7.98 0.40 -3.71
C ALA A 31 -6.58 0.94 -4.00
N ALA A 32 -6.33 1.39 -5.23
CA ALA A 32 -5.02 1.93 -5.62
C ALA A 32 -4.65 3.20 -4.83
N LYS A 33 -5.61 4.12 -4.65
CA LYS A 33 -5.39 5.36 -3.90
C LYS A 33 -5.16 5.09 -2.42
N ASN A 34 -5.95 4.19 -1.83
CA ASN A 34 -5.80 3.79 -0.43
C ASN A 34 -4.46 3.10 -0.18
N ALA A 35 -4.05 2.20 -1.09
CA ALA A 35 -2.73 1.56 -1.02
C ALA A 35 -1.60 2.60 -1.06
N LYS A 36 -1.62 3.53 -2.03
CA LYS A 36 -0.62 4.62 -2.13
C LYS A 36 -0.57 5.44 -0.85
N ARG A 37 -1.73 5.81 -0.30
CA ARG A 37 -1.78 6.61 0.93
C ARG A 37 -1.23 5.87 2.16
N ILE A 38 -1.52 4.58 2.31
CA ILE A 38 -0.95 3.78 3.40
C ILE A 38 0.56 3.61 3.23
N MET A 39 1.05 3.43 1.99
CA MET A 39 2.49 3.35 1.74
C MET A 39 3.22 4.63 2.14
N GLU A 40 2.66 5.80 1.84
CA GLU A 40 3.17 7.09 2.32
C GLU A 40 3.17 7.18 3.85
N MET A 41 2.05 6.82 4.50
CA MET A 41 1.91 6.85 5.97
C MET A 41 2.93 5.95 6.67
N LEU A 42 3.22 4.79 6.09
CA LEU A 42 4.15 3.80 6.64
C LEU A 42 5.59 4.00 6.16
N ASN A 43 5.85 5.04 5.36
CA ASN A 43 7.14 5.35 4.75
C ASN A 43 7.75 4.15 4.00
N ILE A 44 6.92 3.46 3.21
CA ILE A 44 7.33 2.31 2.38
C ILE A 44 7.86 2.85 1.05
N GLU A 45 9.17 2.75 0.85
CA GLU A 45 9.83 3.08 -0.40
C GLU A 45 10.14 1.83 -1.21
N TYR A 46 9.79 1.86 -2.50
CA TYR A 46 10.20 0.83 -3.44
C TYR A 46 11.54 1.18 -4.07
N SER A 47 12.63 0.66 -3.52
CA SER A 47 13.98 0.96 -4.00
C SER A 47 14.45 0.10 -5.18
N ASN A 48 13.65 -0.87 -5.65
CA ASN A 48 14.08 -1.83 -6.68
C ASN A 48 12.97 -2.24 -7.68
N LEU A 49 11.96 -1.40 -7.91
CA LEU A 49 11.00 -1.69 -8.97
C LEU A 49 11.70 -1.54 -10.32
N SER A 50 11.66 -2.59 -11.15
CA SER A 50 12.10 -2.46 -12.53
C SER A 50 11.29 -1.36 -13.22
N PRO A 51 11.86 -0.58 -14.15
CA PRO A 51 11.18 0.56 -14.77
C PRO A 51 9.80 0.23 -15.37
N LYS A 52 9.59 -1.02 -15.82
CA LYS A 52 8.29 -1.50 -16.32
C LYS A 52 7.22 -1.64 -15.23
N GLN A 53 7.60 -1.92 -13.98
CA GLN A 53 6.67 -2.01 -12.85
C GLN A 53 6.28 -0.61 -12.35
N LEU A 54 7.17 0.39 -12.45
CA LEU A 54 6.83 1.78 -12.18
C LEU A 54 5.74 2.28 -13.15
N ASN A 55 5.87 1.98 -14.45
CA ASN A 55 4.86 2.32 -15.47
C ASN A 55 3.45 1.73 -15.18
N MET A 56 3.33 0.62 -14.43
CA MET A 56 2.01 0.08 -14.07
C MET A 56 1.26 0.96 -13.06
N PHE A 57 1.98 1.81 -12.32
CA PHE A 57 1.40 2.70 -11.30
C PHE A 57 1.23 4.15 -11.76
N GLU A 58 1.82 4.49 -12.91
CA GLU A 58 1.80 5.80 -13.57
C GLU A 58 0.72 5.92 -14.66
N GLY A 59 -0.15 4.92 -14.81
CA GLY A 59 -1.26 4.99 -15.75
C GLY A 59 -2.09 6.25 -15.55
N ASP A 60 -2.05 7.14 -16.54
CA ASP A 60 -2.93 8.30 -16.70
C ASP A 60 -4.39 7.85 -16.51
N PHE A 61 -5.00 8.31 -15.42
CA PHE A 61 -6.45 8.27 -15.20
C PHE A 61 -7.03 9.64 -15.50
#